data_AF-A0A9E5G8P1-F1
#
_entry.id   AF-A0A9E5G8P1-F1
#
_cell.length_a   1.000
_cell.length_b   1.000
_cell.length_c   1.000
_cell.angle_alpha   90.00
_cell.angle_beta   90.00
_cell.angle_gamma   90.00
#
_symmetry.space_group_name_H-M   'P 1'
#
loop_
_entity.id
_entity.type
_entity.pdbx_description
1 polymer ?
#
loop_
_entity_poly.entity_id
_entity_poly.type
_entity_poly.pdbx_seq_one_letter_code
_entity_poly.pdbx_strand_id
1 'polypeptide(L)'
;MRICMIFEGCYPYVTGGVSSWAQQYIEGMPQHEFVLWTIGADSALRGKYKYTMPTNVKEIHEIFLDEALSIPVSCAGAALLEMCDDDLNALGEAGQRRAHTLYRHRAMIEKYASLYTEVCEKWQE
;
A
#
# COMPACT_ATOMS: atom_id res chain seq x y z
N MET A 1 -20.31 -10.18 -10.88
CA MET A 1 -19.09 -9.55 -11.44
C MET A 1 -17.94 -9.86 -10.50
N ARG A 2 -16.74 -10.07 -11.04
CA ARG A 2 -15.53 -10.34 -10.25
C ARG A 2 -14.63 -9.12 -10.27
N ILE A 3 -14.25 -8.63 -9.10
CA ILE A 3 -13.53 -7.37 -8.89
C ILE A 3 -12.16 -7.68 -8.25
N CYS A 4 -11.09 -7.16 -8.84
CA CYS A 4 -9.75 -7.28 -8.29
C CYS A 4 -9.38 -5.97 -7.57
N MET A 5 -8.99 -6.06 -6.30
CA MET A 5 -8.48 -4.92 -5.52
C MET A 5 -7.02 -5.16 -5.17
N ILE A 6 -6.19 -4.13 -5.36
CA ILE A 6 -4.76 -4.17 -5.04
C ILE A 6 -4.51 -3.21 -3.88
N PHE A 7 -3.86 -3.71 -2.84
CA PHE A 7 -3.54 -2.98 -1.63
C PHE A 7 -2.04 -3.05 -1.37
N GLU A 8 -1.40 -1.89 -1.18
CA GLU A 8 0.00 -1.81 -0.78
C GLU A 8 0.06 -1.21 0.63
N GLY A 9 0.77 -1.88 1.54
CA GLY A 9 1.02 -1.39 2.90
C GLY A 9 -0.24 -1.17 3.77
N CYS A 10 -1.41 -1.67 3.36
CA CYS A 10 -2.67 -1.42 4.06
C CYS A 10 -3.49 -2.70 4.34
N TYR A 11 -4.66 -2.85 3.72
CA TYR A 11 -5.59 -3.95 3.96
C TYR A 11 -4.98 -5.29 3.51
N PRO A 12 -5.12 -6.39 4.28
CA PRO A 12 -5.84 -6.55 5.56
C PRO A 12 -4.95 -6.48 6.82
N TYR A 13 -3.71 -5.96 6.72
CA TYR A 13 -2.71 -6.03 7.80
C TYR A 13 -2.63 -4.77 8.66
N VAL A 14 -2.99 -3.61 8.11
CA VAL A 14 -2.91 -2.32 8.81
C VAL A 14 -4.32 -1.81 9.09
N THR A 15 -4.57 -1.37 10.32
CA THR A 15 -5.81 -0.71 10.68
C THR A 15 -5.70 0.78 10.32
N GLY A 16 -6.68 1.30 9.60
CA GLY A 16 -6.68 2.70 9.16
C GLY A 16 -7.86 3.01 8.25
N GLY A 17 -7.98 4.27 7.82
CA GLY A 17 -9.12 4.72 7.01
C GLY A 17 -9.31 3.92 5.72
N VAL A 18 -8.23 3.67 4.97
CA VAL A 18 -8.27 2.91 3.71
C VAL A 18 -8.70 1.46 3.95
N SER A 19 -8.15 0.80 4.98
CA SER A 19 -8.47 -0.59 5.30
C SER A 19 -9.90 -0.76 5.81
N SER A 20 -10.38 0.16 6.64
CA SER A 20 -11.76 0.15 7.13
C SER A 20 -12.75 0.44 5.99
N TRP A 21 -12.42 1.38 5.09
CA TRP A 21 -13.22 1.63 3.89
C TRP A 21 -13.26 0.40 2.99
N ALA A 22 -12.12 -0.25 2.74
CA ALA A 22 -12.06 -1.45 1.91
C ALA A 22 -12.94 -2.58 2.48
N GLN A 23 -12.85 -2.84 3.79
CA GLN A 23 -13.72 -3.82 4.46
C GLN A 23 -15.20 -3.49 4.24
N GLN A 24 -15.62 -2.26 4.53
CA GLN A 24 -17.02 -1.84 4.40
C GLN A 24 -17.50 -1.87 2.94
N TYR A 25 -16.63 -1.50 2.01
CA TYR A 25 -16.94 -1.50 0.59
C TYR A 25 -17.19 -2.91 0.06
N ILE A 26 -16.33 -3.87 0.44
CA ILE A 26 -16.49 -5.29 0.08
C ILE A 26 -17.76 -5.86 0.72
N GLU A 27 -18.00 -5.61 2.01
CA GLU A 27 -19.20 -6.07 2.72
C GLU A 27 -20.49 -5.47 2.17
N GLY A 28 -20.45 -4.22 1.69
CA GLY A 28 -21.57 -3.52 1.08
C GLY A 28 -21.96 -4.04 -0.31
N MET A 29 -21.16 -4.92 -0.91
CA MET A 29 -21.40 -5.48 -2.25
C MET A 29 -21.39 -7.02 -2.26
N PRO A 30 -22.28 -7.68 -1.50
CA PRO A 30 -22.29 -9.15 -1.36
C PRO A 30 -22.57 -9.89 -2.69
N GLN A 31 -23.19 -9.22 -3.67
CA GLN A 31 -23.48 -9.75 -5.00
C GLN A 31 -22.26 -9.79 -5.94
N HIS A 32 -21.11 -9.28 -5.51
CA HIS A 32 -19.86 -9.28 -6.28
C HIS A 32 -18.80 -10.10 -5.58
N GLU A 33 -17.97 -10.76 -6.38
CA GLU A 33 -16.85 -11.55 -5.88
C GLU A 33 -15.58 -10.72 -5.92
N PHE A 34 -14.80 -10.75 -4.85
CA PHE A 34 -13.58 -9.98 -4.72
C PHE A 34 -12.34 -10.88 -4.72
N VAL A 35 -11.31 -10.43 -5.42
CA VAL A 35 -9.96 -10.99 -5.42
C VAL A 35 -9.04 -9.91 -4.90
N LEU A 36 -8.23 -10.24 -3.90
CA LEU A 36 -7.34 -9.29 -3.26
C LEU A 36 -5.90 -9.58 -3.63
N TRP A 37 -5.15 -8.54 -3.94
CA TRP A 37 -3.69 -8.58 -4.07
C TRP A 37 -3.11 -7.64 -3.03
N THR A 38 -2.43 -8.21 -2.03
CA THR A 38 -1.96 -7.47 -0.86
C THR A 38 -0.45 -7.48 -0.84
N ILE A 39 0.16 -6.31 -0.94
CA ILE A 39 1.61 -6.11 -0.92
C ILE A 39 2.00 -5.66 0.49
N GLY A 40 2.73 -6.49 1.21
CA GLY A 40 3.22 -6.24 2.56
C GLY A 40 4.74 -6.08 2.62
N ALA A 41 5.23 -5.49 3.71
CA ALA A 41 6.67 -5.30 3.92
C ALA A 41 7.35 -6.52 4.59
N ASP A 42 6.64 -7.26 5.44
CA ASP A 42 7.17 -8.36 6.26
C ASP A 42 6.32 -9.62 6.08
N SER A 43 6.93 -10.66 5.50
CA SER A 43 6.35 -11.98 5.24
C SER A 43 5.91 -12.71 6.51
N ALA A 44 6.43 -12.34 7.69
CA ALA A 44 5.97 -12.89 8.96
C ALA A 44 4.50 -12.54 9.27
N LEU A 45 3.91 -11.56 8.57
CA LEU A 45 2.51 -11.18 8.68
C LEU A 45 1.56 -12.04 7.83
N ARG A 46 2.09 -12.92 6.96
CA ARG A 46 1.28 -13.77 6.07
C ARG A 46 0.19 -14.53 6.83
N GLY A 47 -1.04 -14.44 6.34
CA GLY A 47 -2.25 -15.02 6.92
C GLY A 47 -2.72 -14.40 8.24
N LYS A 48 -1.98 -13.46 8.84
CA LYS A 48 -2.32 -12.80 10.11
C LYS A 48 -3.13 -11.53 9.87
N TYR A 49 -4.31 -11.70 9.29
CA TYR A 49 -5.20 -10.59 8.97
C TYR A 49 -5.77 -9.94 10.23
N LYS A 50 -5.86 -8.61 10.25
CA LYS A 50 -6.51 -7.87 11.33
C LYS A 50 -8.03 -7.77 11.17
N TYR A 51 -8.54 -8.16 10.01
CA TYR A 51 -9.94 -8.11 9.65
C TYR A 51 -10.46 -9.52 9.37
N THR A 52 -11.72 -9.76 9.73
CA THR A 52 -12.41 -10.98 9.32
C THR A 52 -12.77 -10.88 7.84
N MET A 53 -12.28 -11.81 7.02
CA MET A 53 -12.51 -11.76 5.58
C MET A 53 -13.99 -12.01 5.25
N PRO A 54 -14.66 -11.11 4.50
CA PRO A 54 -16.02 -11.32 4.03
C PRO A 54 -16.13 -12.56 3.11
N THR A 55 -17.28 -13.24 3.11
CA THR A 55 -17.51 -14.48 2.34
C THR A 55 -17.49 -14.28 0.82
N ASN A 56 -17.66 -13.04 0.37
CA ASN A 56 -17.56 -12.64 -1.02
C ASN A 56 -16.11 -12.34 -1.47
N VAL A 57 -15.12 -12.42 -0.57
CA VAL A 57 -13.70 -12.50 -0.95
C VAL A 57 -13.36 -13.95 -1.28
N LYS A 58 -12.99 -14.21 -2.54
CA LYS A 58 -12.73 -15.58 -3.03
C LYS A 58 -11.26 -15.95 -3.02
N GLU A 59 -10.38 -14.96 -3.22
CA GLU A 59 -8.94 -15.18 -3.29
C GLU A 59 -8.20 -14.01 -2.66
N ILE A 60 -7.08 -14.32 -1.99
CA ILE A 60 -6.15 -13.36 -1.43
C ILE A 60 -4.75 -13.79 -1.86
N HIS A 61 -4.11 -12.93 -2.64
CA HIS A 61 -2.74 -13.09 -3.13
C HIS A 61 -1.84 -12.17 -2.31
N GLU A 62 -1.00 -12.78 -1.48
CA GLU A 62 -0.11 -12.04 -0.58
C GLU A 62 1.31 -12.03 -1.15
N ILE A 63 1.81 -10.82 -1.43
CA ILE A 63 3.17 -10.55 -1.91
C ILE A 63 3.89 -9.81 -0.79
N PHE A 64 5.08 -10.26 -0.39
CA PHE A 64 5.88 -9.54 0.60
C PHE A 64 7.22 -9.11 0.02
N LEU A 65 7.62 -7.88 0.33
CA LEU A 65 8.81 -7.26 -0.25
C LEU A 65 10.11 -7.75 0.39
N ASP A 66 10.09 -8.17 1.65
CA ASP A 66 11.23 -8.81 2.33
C ASP A 66 11.61 -10.16 1.69
N GLU A 67 10.66 -10.87 1.10
CA GLU A 67 10.94 -12.11 0.35
C GLU A 67 11.86 -11.83 -0.85
N ALA A 68 11.79 -10.64 -1.45
CA ALA A 68 12.70 -10.26 -2.54
C ALA A 68 14.16 -10.17 -2.09
N LEU A 69 14.41 -9.90 -0.80
CA LEU A 69 15.76 -9.89 -0.22
C LEU A 69 16.34 -11.30 -0.08
N SER A 70 15.50 -12.33 -0.10
CA SER A 70 15.91 -13.74 0.00
C SER A 70 16.24 -14.38 -1.36
N ILE A 71 15.97 -13.68 -2.47
CA ILE A 71 16.24 -14.18 -3.82
C ILE A 71 17.76 -14.23 -4.04
N PRO A 72 18.35 -15.40 -4.34
CA PRO A 72 19.75 -15.49 -4.69
C PRO A 72 20.03 -14.62 -5.90
N VAL A 73 20.96 -13.70 -5.70
CA VAL A 73 21.28 -12.65 -6.64
C VAL A 73 21.98 -13.24 -7.87
N SER A 74 21.24 -13.51 -8.94
CA SER A 74 21.84 -14.00 -10.19
C SER A 74 21.65 -13.11 -11.41
N CYS A 75 20.88 -12.01 -11.35
CA CYS A 75 20.83 -11.08 -12.49
C CYS A 75 20.46 -9.62 -12.19
N ALA A 76 19.60 -9.33 -11.21
CA ALA A 76 19.21 -7.95 -10.88
C ALA A 76 19.88 -7.41 -9.60
N GLY A 77 19.98 -8.23 -8.55
CA GLY A 77 20.65 -7.83 -7.32
C GLY A 77 22.17 -7.68 -7.46
N ALA A 78 22.78 -8.15 -8.55
CA ALA A 78 24.24 -8.16 -8.69
C ALA A 78 24.73 -6.71 -8.81
N ALA A 79 24.00 -5.88 -9.55
CA ALA A 79 24.26 -4.45 -9.63
C ALA A 79 24.07 -3.73 -8.28
N LEU A 80 23.13 -4.18 -7.42
CA LEU A 80 22.87 -3.60 -6.10
C LEU A 80 23.88 -4.06 -5.03
N LEU A 81 24.38 -5.29 -5.11
CA LEU A 81 25.45 -5.81 -4.25
C LEU A 81 26.85 -5.37 -4.71
N GLU A 82 27.03 -5.02 -5.99
CA GLU A 82 28.25 -4.38 -6.49
C GLU A 82 28.36 -2.89 -6.14
N MET A 83 27.25 -2.26 -5.74
CA MET A 83 27.29 -0.90 -5.23
C MET A 83 27.98 -0.89 -3.87
N CYS A 84 28.96 0.00 -3.69
CA CYS A 84 29.56 0.20 -2.39
C CYS A 84 28.54 0.84 -1.43
N ASP A 85 28.78 0.70 -0.13
CA ASP A 85 27.93 1.29 0.91
C ASP A 85 27.74 2.81 0.71
N ASP A 86 28.73 3.51 0.15
CA ASP A 86 28.66 4.93 -0.16
C ASP A 86 27.63 5.28 -1.24
N ASP A 87 27.52 4.45 -2.29
CA ASP A 87 26.56 4.65 -3.37
C ASP A 87 25.12 4.39 -2.88
N LEU A 88 24.93 3.37 -2.04
CA LEU A 88 23.65 3.08 -1.38
C LEU A 88 23.23 4.22 -0.45
N ASN A 89 24.17 4.74 0.35
CA ASN A 89 23.92 5.89 1.23
C ASN A 89 23.57 7.14 0.42
N ALA A 90 24.30 7.42 -0.67
CA ALA A 90 24.00 8.55 -1.55
C ALA A 90 22.61 8.43 -2.21
N LEU A 91 22.22 7.22 -2.63
CA LEU A 91 20.90 6.96 -3.19
C LEU A 91 19.79 7.16 -2.14
N GLY A 92 20.03 6.69 -0.91
CA GLY A 92 19.16 6.88 0.24
C GLY A 92 18.95 8.36 0.58
N GLU A 93 20.03 9.14 0.65
CA GLU A 93 19.95 10.59 0.87
C GLU A 93 19.24 11.33 -0.26
N ALA A 94 19.47 10.94 -1.52
CA ALA A 94 18.77 11.50 -2.66
C ALA A 94 17.26 11.16 -2.62
N GLY A 95 16.92 9.95 -2.16
CA GLY A 95 15.55 9.55 -1.85
C GLY A 95 14.92 10.41 -0.76
N GLN A 96 15.58 10.56 0.38
CA GLN A 96 15.12 11.40 1.49
C GLN A 96 14.96 12.87 1.10
N ARG A 97 15.92 13.44 0.36
CA ARG A 97 15.84 14.82 -0.16
C ARG A 97 14.65 15.02 -1.09
N ARG A 98 14.36 14.06 -1.97
CA ARG A 98 13.18 14.09 -2.85
C ARG A 98 11.89 14.01 -2.05
N ALA A 99 11.80 13.07 -1.11
CA ALA A 99 10.65 12.93 -0.22
C ALA A 99 10.40 14.24 0.55
N HIS A 100 11.42 14.80 1.20
CA HIS A 100 11.30 16.02 1.99
C HIS A 100 10.97 17.27 1.16
N THR A 101 11.48 17.36 -0.08
CA THR A 101 11.25 18.52 -0.96
C THR A 101 9.88 18.46 -1.65
N LEU A 102 9.50 17.29 -2.18
CA LEU A 102 8.32 17.12 -3.01
C LEU A 102 7.08 16.74 -2.19
N TYR A 103 7.25 15.99 -1.10
CA TYR A 103 6.17 15.61 -0.17
C TYR A 103 6.16 16.54 1.04
N ARG A 104 6.24 17.85 0.83
CA ARG A 104 6.06 18.83 1.92
C ARG A 104 4.63 18.73 2.46
N HIS A 105 4.54 18.14 3.64
CA HIS A 105 3.31 17.85 4.37
C HIS A 105 2.36 19.05 4.46
N ARG A 106 2.90 20.27 4.57
CA ARG A 106 2.11 21.51 4.70
C ARG A 106 1.33 21.89 3.44
N ALA A 107 1.98 21.93 2.27
CA ALA A 107 1.30 22.26 1.02
C ALA A 107 0.31 21.18 0.60
N MET A 108 0.63 19.91 0.90
CA MET A 108 -0.29 18.80 0.69
C MET A 108 -1.50 18.91 1.62
N ILE A 109 -1.31 19.12 2.93
CA ILE A 109 -2.42 19.31 3.88
C ILE A 109 -3.28 20.51 3.51
N GLU A 110 -2.69 21.66 3.16
CA GLU A 110 -3.42 22.87 2.79
C GLU A 110 -4.31 22.63 1.55
N LYS A 111 -3.76 21.97 0.52
CA LYS A 111 -4.54 21.58 -0.68
C LYS A 111 -5.60 20.53 -0.36
N TYR A 112 -5.28 19.55 0.48
CA TYR A 112 -6.21 18.50 0.87
C TYR A 112 -7.39 19.08 1.66
N ALA A 113 -7.11 19.98 2.60
CA ALA A 113 -8.11 20.69 3.37
C ALA A 113 -9.00 21.58 2.48
N SER A 114 -8.42 22.34 1.54
CA SER A 114 -9.22 23.14 0.60
C SER A 114 -10.13 22.28 -0.28
N LEU A 115 -9.64 21.12 -0.70
CA LEU A 115 -10.43 20.17 -1.49
C LEU A 115 -11.60 19.60 -0.69
N TYR A 116 -11.38 19.25 0.58
CA TYR A 116 -12.44 18.78 1.48
C TYR A 116 -13.50 19.85 1.70
N THR A 117 -13.11 21.10 1.93
CA THR A 117 -14.05 22.22 2.09
C THR A 117 -14.89 22.40 0.81
N GLU A 118 -14.26 22.40 -0.36
CA GLU A 118 -14.96 22.53 -1.63
C GLU A 118 -15.97 21.40 -1.88
N VAL A 119 -15.58 20.15 -1.59
CA VAL A 119 -16.46 18.98 -1.77
C VAL A 119 -17.64 19.04 -0.80
N CYS A 120 -17.40 19.37 0.47
CA CYS A 120 -18.48 19.53 1.46
C CYS A 120 -19.46 20.65 1.07
N GLU A 121 -18.95 21.77 0.53
CA GLU A 121 -19.79 22.91 0.14
C GLU A 121 -20.57 22.68 -1.16
N LYS A 122 -20.03 21.91 -2.12
CA LYS A 122 -20.61 21.78 -3.46
C LYS A 122 -21.35 20.46 -3.72
N TRP A 123 -21.11 19.41 -2.94
CA TRP A 123 -21.58 18.06 -3.27
C TRP A 123 -22.38 17.37 -2.14
N GLN A 124 -22.78 18.08 -1.09
CA GLN A 124 -23.67 17.58 -0.04
C GLN A 124 -25.15 17.96 -0.27
N GLU A 125 -25.70 17.62 -1.44
CA GLU A 125 -27.16 17.55 -1.65
C GLU A 125 -27.70 16.15 -1.32
#